data_AF-A0A015J5T3-F1
#
_entry.id   AF-A0A015J5T3-F1
#
_cell.length_a   1.000
_cell.length_b   1.000
_cell.length_c   1.000
_cell.angle_alpha   90.00
_cell.angle_beta   90.00
_cell.angle_gamma   90.00
#
_symmetry.space_group_name_H-M   'P 1'
#
loop_
_entity.id
_entity.type
_entity.pdbx_description
1 polymer ?
#
loop_
_entity_poly.entity_id
_entity_poly.type
_entity_poly.pdbx_seq_one_letter_code
_entity_poly.pdbx_strand_id
1 'polypeptide(L)'
;MRSAFGFQGWLGGFKKWHDLRRFKKQGEAESAPSAESIERDRLALQQFLTPYNPEDIWNGDETGLFWKMEPSRVLACNSLSGHKKEKS
;
A
#
# COMPACT_ATOMS: atom_id res chain seq x y z
N MET A 1 -14.24 -35.23 -21.60
CA MET A 1 -14.02 -34.21 -22.66
C MET A 1 -14.85 -32.99 -22.29
N ARG A 2 -14.32 -31.80 -22.05
CA ARG A 2 -13.49 -31.01 -22.96
C ARG A 2 -12.37 -30.30 -22.20
N SER A 3 -11.14 -30.51 -22.64
CA SER A 3 -10.02 -29.65 -22.28
C SER A 3 -10.34 -28.23 -22.71
N ALA A 4 -10.29 -27.29 -21.76
CA ALA A 4 -10.17 -25.87 -22.08
C ALA A 4 -8.74 -25.63 -22.61
N PHE A 5 -8.47 -26.03 -23.85
CA PHE A 5 -7.25 -25.65 -24.56
C PHE A 5 -7.38 -24.20 -24.99
N GLY A 6 -6.98 -23.33 -24.08
CA GLY A 6 -6.92 -21.90 -24.22
C GLY A 6 -6.30 -21.32 -22.95
N PHE A 7 -5.73 -20.13 -23.04
CA PHE A 7 -5.06 -19.44 -21.93
C PHE A 7 -5.87 -19.44 -20.62
N GLN A 8 -7.21 -19.40 -20.70
CA GLN A 8 -8.10 -19.49 -19.54
C GLN A 8 -8.08 -20.84 -18.82
N GLY A 9 -8.02 -21.96 -19.53
CA GLY A 9 -7.93 -23.29 -18.92
C GLY A 9 -6.56 -23.55 -18.29
N TRP A 10 -5.50 -23.15 -19.00
CA TRP A 10 -4.13 -23.23 -18.51
C TRP A 10 -3.92 -22.36 -17.26
N LEU A 11 -4.36 -21.10 -17.27
CA LEU A 11 -4.22 -20.19 -16.13
C LEU A 11 -5.00 -20.67 -14.89
N GLY A 12 -6.19 -21.26 -15.11
CA GLY A 12 -6.97 -21.89 -14.03
C GLY A 12 -6.25 -23.09 -13.42
N GLY A 13 -5.68 -23.97 -14.26
CA GLY A 13 -4.88 -25.11 -13.82
C GLY A 13 -3.61 -24.69 -13.06
N PHE A 14 -2.88 -23.71 -13.59
CA PHE A 14 -1.67 -23.16 -12.99
C PHE A 14 -1.92 -22.62 -11.57
N LYS A 15 -2.98 -21.82 -11.39
CA LYS A 15 -3.34 -21.31 -10.05
C LYS A 15 -3.67 -22.43 -9.07
N LYS A 16 -4.37 -23.47 -9.53
CA LYS A 16 -4.74 -24.63 -8.72
C LYS A 16 -3.52 -25.47 -8.32
N TRP A 17 -2.56 -25.66 -9.22
CA TRP A 17 -1.34 -26.42 -8.95
C TRP A 17 -0.42 -25.74 -7.94
N HIS A 18 -0.37 -24.41 -7.95
CA HIS A 18 0.46 -23.63 -7.03
C HIS A 18 -0.31 -23.07 -5.81
N ASP A 19 -1.55 -23.52 -5.58
CA ASP A 19 -2.46 -23.02 -4.53
C ASP A 19 -2.56 -21.48 -4.46
N LEU A 20 -2.50 -20.83 -5.62
CA LEU A 20 -2.58 -19.38 -5.72
C LEU A 20 -4.02 -18.92 -5.51
N ARG A 21 -4.23 -18.24 -4.39
CA ARG A 21 -5.52 -17.70 -3.97
C ARG A 21 -5.47 -16.18 -3.97
N ARG A 22 -6.63 -15.56 -4.20
CA ARG A 22 -6.78 -14.10 -4.17
C ARG A 22 -7.05 -13.66 -2.73
N PHE A 23 -6.10 -12.93 -2.15
CA PHE A 23 -6.24 -12.35 -0.82
C PHE A 23 -6.50 -10.85 -0.93
N LYS A 24 -7.41 -10.35 -0.08
CA LYS A 24 -7.54 -8.91 0.18
C LYS A 24 -6.51 -8.56 1.24
N LYS A 25 -5.60 -7.63 0.95
CA LYS A 25 -4.72 -7.07 1.99
C LYS A 25 -5.61 -6.36 3.02
N GLN A 26 -5.56 -6.80 4.27
CA GLN A 26 -6.25 -6.12 5.36
C GLN A 26 -5.64 -4.71 5.54
N GLY A 27 -6.44 -3.75 6.00
CA GLY A 27 -5.98 -2.39 6.27
C GLY A 27 -4.97 -2.33 7.42
N GLU A 28 -4.50 -1.12 7.74
CA GLU A 28 -3.53 -0.84 8.79
C GLU A 28 -3.82 -1.62 10.08
N ALA A 29 -2.82 -2.33 10.58
CA ALA A 29 -2.85 -3.01 11.88
C ALA A 29 -2.18 -2.17 12.99
N GLU A 30 -1.74 -0.95 12.66
CA GLU A 30 -0.97 -0.09 13.54
C GLU A 30 -1.90 0.93 14.22
N SER A 31 -1.83 0.99 15.55
CA SER A 31 -2.61 1.93 16.35
C SER A 31 -2.23 3.37 16.02
N ALA A 32 -3.20 4.29 16.11
CA ALA A 32 -2.92 5.71 15.94
C ALA A 32 -1.83 6.17 16.92
N PRO A 33 -0.86 7.01 16.47
CA PRO A 33 0.18 7.56 17.33
C PRO A 33 -0.42 8.41 18.46
N SER A 34 0.31 8.54 19.58
CA SER A 34 -0.14 9.36 20.72
C SER A 34 -0.08 10.85 20.38
N ALA A 35 -0.92 11.65 21.03
CA ALA A 35 -0.91 13.11 20.84
C ALA A 35 0.47 13.73 21.11
N GLU A 36 1.21 13.21 22.09
CA GLU A 36 2.58 13.65 22.41
C GLU A 36 3.56 13.39 21.27
N SER A 37 3.46 12.23 20.60
CA SER A 37 4.30 11.92 19.44
C SER A 37 3.99 12.83 18.26
N ILE A 38 2.72 13.16 18.04
CA ILE A 38 2.29 14.10 16.99
C ILE A 38 2.87 15.49 17.21
N GLU A 39 2.81 16.02 18.44
CA GLU A 39 3.37 17.35 18.75
C GLU A 39 4.89 17.37 18.64
N ARG A 40 5.57 16.28 19.02
CA ARG A 40 7.02 16.14 18.83
C ARG A 40 7.40 16.18 17.35
N ASP A 41 6.69 15.42 16.52
CA ASP A 41 6.93 15.36 15.08
C ASP A 41 6.65 16.72 14.41
N ARG A 42 5.61 17.42 14.86
CA ARG A 42 5.28 18.77 14.40
C ARG A 42 6.40 19.77 14.69
N LEU A 43 6.97 19.75 15.89
CA LEU A 43 8.10 20.62 16.25
C LEU A 43 9.35 20.30 15.42
N ALA A 44 9.63 19.01 15.20
CA ALA A 44 10.75 18.58 14.37
C ALA A 44 10.59 19.05 12.91
N LEU A 45 9.38 18.97 12.36
CA LEU A 45 9.07 19.48 11.02
C LEU A 45 9.26 21.00 10.93
N GLN A 46 8.81 21.76 11.93
CA GLN A 46 9.02 23.22 11.95
C GLN A 46 10.51 23.58 11.94
N GLN A 47 11.32 22.88 12.74
CA GLN A 47 12.77 23.08 12.75
C GLN A 47 13.40 22.75 11.39
N PHE A 48 13.00 21.64 10.78
CA PHE A 48 13.47 21.22 9.45
C PHE A 48 13.11 22.23 8.36
N LEU A 49 11.96 22.89 8.45
CA LEU A 49 11.48 23.86 7.47
C LEU A 49 12.04 25.28 7.64
N THR A 50 12.68 25.59 8.79
CA THR A 50 13.29 26.90 9.07
C THR A 50 14.15 27.51 7.95
N PRO A 51 14.98 26.75 7.20
CA PRO A 51 15.83 27.34 6.17
C PRO A 51 15.14 27.55 4.80
N TYR A 52 13.89 27.11 4.63
CA TYR A 52 13.17 27.22 3.36
C TYR A 52 12.24 28.45 3.37
N ASN A 53 12.12 29.14 2.23
CA ASN A 53 11.13 30.20 2.11
C ASN A 53 9.72 29.60 1.98
N PRO A 54 8.66 30.34 2.36
CA PRO A 54 7.29 29.87 2.22
C PRO A 54 6.92 29.45 0.79
N GLU A 55 7.43 30.14 -0.24
CA GLU A 55 7.25 29.76 -1.64
C GLU A 55 7.89 28.42 -2.04
N ASP A 56 8.87 27.94 -1.29
CA ASP A 56 9.55 26.65 -1.52
C ASP A 56 8.86 25.48 -0.79
N ILE A 57 7.85 25.77 0.04
CA ILE A 57 7.12 24.77 0.81
C ILE A 57 5.83 24.41 0.07
N TRP A 58 5.89 23.32 -0.70
CA TRP A 58 4.75 22.81 -1.46
C TRP A 58 3.89 21.83 -0.64
N ASN A 59 2.56 21.97 -0.73
CA ASN A 59 1.63 21.00 -0.16
C ASN A 59 1.45 19.80 -1.11
N GLY A 60 2.09 18.67 -0.76
CA GLY A 60 2.08 17.46 -1.59
C GLY A 60 0.82 16.59 -1.47
N ASP A 61 -0.12 16.92 -0.58
CA ASP A 61 -1.33 16.13 -0.32
C ASP A 61 -2.36 16.16 -1.48
N GLU A 62 -2.31 17.19 -2.34
CA GLU A 62 -3.18 17.32 -3.50
C GLU A 62 -2.63 16.58 -4.74
N THR A 63 -1.33 16.28 -4.77
CA THR A 63 -0.75 15.44 -5.82
C THR A 63 -0.97 13.98 -5.45
N GLY A 64 -2.08 13.41 -5.93
CA GLY A 64 -2.45 11.99 -5.82
C GLY A 64 -1.44 11.07 -6.52
N LEU A 65 -0.24 10.99 -5.97
CA LEU A 65 0.90 10.22 -6.45
C LEU A 65 0.73 8.75 -6.06
N PHE A 66 -0.33 8.09 -6.54
CA PHE A 66 -0.58 6.66 -6.34
C PHE A 66 0.50 5.72 -6.91
N TRP A 67 1.65 6.24 -7.36
CA TRP A 67 2.72 5.46 -7.97
C TRP A 67 3.32 4.41 -7.01
N LYS A 68 3.27 4.65 -5.69
CA LYS A 68 3.65 3.66 -4.67
C LYS A 68 2.48 2.87 -4.08
N MET A 69 1.25 3.13 -4.51
CA MET A 69 0.09 2.48 -3.92
C MET A 69 0.08 0.99 -4.28
N GLU A 70 0.28 0.15 -3.27
CA GLU A 70 0.19 -1.30 -3.46
C GLU A 70 -1.23 -1.73 -3.85
N PRO A 71 -1.36 -2.74 -4.74
CA PRO A 71 -2.65 -3.34 -5.05
C PRO A 71 -3.37 -3.84 -3.80
N SER A 72 -4.65 -3.48 -3.66
CA SER A 72 -5.48 -3.93 -2.53
C SER A 72 -5.75 -5.45 -2.51
N ARG A 73 -5.48 -6.13 -3.63
CA ARG A 73 -5.65 -7.57 -3.82
C ARG A 73 -4.40 -8.15 -4.44
N VAL A 74 -3.96 -9.28 -3.89
CA VAL A 74 -2.76 -10.00 -4.30
C VAL A 74 -3.07 -11.47 -4.52
N LEU A 75 -2.31 -12.11 -5.41
CA LEU A 75 -2.31 -13.56 -5.56
C LEU A 75 -1.17 -14.11 -4.72
N ALA A 76 -1.50 -14.95 -3.73
CA ALA A 76 -0.51 -15.55 -2.83
C ALA A 76 -0.94 -16.98 -2.48
N CYS A 77 -0.02 -17.77 -1.91
CA CYS A 77 -0.36 -19.08 -1.36
C CYS A 77 -0.98 -18.95 0.04
N ASN A 78 -0.57 -17.93 0.82
CA ASN A 78 -1.03 -17.68 2.18
C ASN A 78 -1.58 -16.25 2.35
N SER A 79 -2.34 -16.00 3.42
CA SER A 79 -2.80 -14.66 3.76
C SER A 79 -1.61 -13.76 4.09
N LEU A 80 -1.51 -12.63 3.40
CA LEU A 80 -0.51 -11.62 3.68
C LEU A 80 -1.07 -10.60 4.67
N SER A 81 -0.33 -10.32 5.75
CA SER A 81 -0.60 -9.16 6.59
C SER A 81 -0.46 -7.90 5.74
N GLY A 82 -1.38 -6.95 5.94
CA GLY A 82 -1.27 -5.65 5.29
C GLY A 82 -0.07 -4.91 5.87
N HIS A 83 0.76 -4.33 5.01
CA HIS A 83 1.65 -3.26 5.42
C HIS A 83 0.89 -1.93 5.32
N LYS A 84 1.33 -0.93 6.10
CA LYS A 84 0.82 0.43 6.01
C LYS A 84 0.83 0.83 4.53
N LYS A 85 -0.36 1.16 4.00
CA LYS A 85 -0.43 1.65 2.63
C LYS A 85 0.22 3.02 2.65
N GLU A 86 1.27 3.21 1.87
CA GLU A 86 1.71 4.57 1.53
C GLU A 86 0.57 5.20 0.72
N LYS A 87 -0.25 5.96 1.43
CA LYS A 87 -1.22 6.86 0.84
C LYS A 87 -0.41 8.10 0.47
N SER A 88 -0.08 8.23 -0.81
CA SER A 88 0.26 9.55 -1.33
C SER A 88 -0.91 10.49 -1.18
#